data_AF-A0A444IU20-F1
#
_entry.id   AF-A0A444IU20-F1
#
_cell.length_a   1.000
_cell.length_b   1.000
_cell.length_c   1.000
_cell.angle_alpha   90.00
_cell.angle_beta   90.00
_cell.angle_gamma   90.00
#
_symmetry.space_group_name_H-M   'P 1'
#
loop_
_entity.id
_entity.type
_entity.pdbx_description
1 polymer ?
#
loop_
_entity_poly.entity_id
_entity_poly.type
_entity_poly.pdbx_seq_one_letter_code
_entity_poly.pdbx_strand_id
1 'polypeptide(L)'
;MSADQLLGKIHLGDPRSVARAISLVEDQAEIGPYIMQGLDQQRLDRVLTVGITGPPGAGKSTLTSSLVQQLRLREIRVGVIAVDPSSPLTHGALLGDRIRMMEHALDRDVVVRSMATRGRLGGLCAAAGATMRIMLLQAAGLF
;
A
#
# COMPACT_ATOMS: atom_id res chain seq x y z
N MET A 1 4.66 1.84 -23.10
CA MET A 1 3.33 1.63 -22.49
C MET A 1 2.75 3.00 -22.25
N SER A 2 1.57 3.30 -22.83
CA SER A 2 0.91 4.59 -22.61
C SER A 2 0.33 4.68 -21.19
N ALA A 3 -0.02 5.89 -20.77
CA ALA A 3 -0.67 6.14 -19.49
C ALA A 3 -1.97 5.33 -19.34
N ASP A 4 -2.78 5.28 -20.40
CA ASP A 4 -4.05 4.55 -20.41
C ASP A 4 -3.87 3.04 -20.34
N GLN A 5 -2.85 2.50 -21.01
CA GLN A 5 -2.50 1.09 -20.90
C GLN A 5 -2.07 0.72 -19.47
N LEU A 6 -1.35 1.62 -18.81
CA LEU A 6 -0.94 1.43 -17.41
C LEU A 6 -2.16 1.49 -16.48
N LEU A 7 -3.03 2.49 -16.65
CA LEU A 7 -4.28 2.64 -15.90
C LEU A 7 -5.18 1.41 -16.06
N GLY A 8 -5.41 0.94 -17.29
CA GLY A 8 -6.21 -0.26 -17.52
C GLY A 8 -5.68 -1.47 -16.76
N LYS A 9 -4.36 -1.66 -16.73
CA LYS A 9 -3.73 -2.75 -15.98
C LYS A 9 -3.79 -2.57 -14.46
N ILE A 10 -3.71 -1.34 -13.94
CA ILE A 10 -3.92 -1.04 -12.52
C ILE A 10 -5.35 -1.42 -12.11
N HIS A 11 -6.35 -1.06 -12.92
CA HIS A 11 -7.76 -1.39 -12.68
C HIS A 11 -8.09 -2.88 -12.84
N LEU A 12 -7.17 -3.65 -13.44
CA LEU A 12 -7.17 -5.12 -13.49
C LEU A 12 -6.29 -5.75 -12.39
N GLY A 13 -5.68 -4.93 -11.52
CA GLY A 13 -4.91 -5.40 -10.36
C GLY A 13 -3.55 -5.99 -10.71
N ASP A 14 -3.02 -5.75 -11.91
CA ASP A 14 -1.72 -6.28 -12.34
C ASP A 14 -0.60 -5.82 -11.39
N PRO A 15 0.04 -6.75 -10.64
CA PRO A 15 1.01 -6.38 -9.60
C PRO A 15 2.22 -5.60 -10.14
N ARG A 16 2.62 -5.86 -11.40
CA ARG A 16 3.74 -5.16 -12.05
C ARG A 16 3.38 -3.73 -12.40
N SER A 17 2.19 -3.51 -12.93
CA SER A 17 1.67 -2.18 -13.27
C SER A 17 1.45 -1.33 -12.02
N VAL A 18 0.95 -1.94 -10.94
CA VAL A 18 0.83 -1.28 -9.63
C VAL A 18 2.19 -0.85 -9.09
N ALA A 19 3.18 -1.76 -9.06
CA ALA A 19 4.53 -1.42 -8.62
C ALA A 19 5.15 -0.29 -9.45
N ARG A 20 4.99 -0.36 -10.78
CA ARG A 20 5.46 0.69 -11.70
C ARG A 20 4.79 2.04 -11.47
N ALA A 21 3.47 2.05 -11.25
CA ALA A 21 2.73 3.28 -10.98
C ALA A 21 3.18 3.94 -9.69
N ILE A 22 3.39 3.15 -8.64
CA ILE A 22 3.96 3.63 -7.37
C ILE A 22 5.34 4.26 -7.61
N SER A 23 6.25 3.59 -8.32
CA SER A 23 7.57 4.15 -8.64
C SER A 23 7.47 5.47 -9.43
N LEU A 24 6.61 5.54 -10.45
CA LEU A 24 6.43 6.76 -11.25
C LEU A 24 5.93 7.94 -10.40
N VAL A 25 5.06 7.70 -9.43
CA VAL A 25 4.58 8.74 -8.51
C VAL A 25 5.64 9.11 -7.48
N GLU A 26 6.39 8.12 -6.96
CA GLU A 26 7.51 8.35 -6.04
C GLU A 26 8.62 9.21 -6.68
N ASP A 27 8.91 8.96 -7.95
CA ASP A 27 9.95 9.67 -8.72
C ASP A 27 9.48 11.02 -9.29
N GLN A 28 8.23 11.43 -8.99
CA GLN A 28 7.60 12.66 -9.50
C GLN A 28 7.65 12.76 -11.04
N ALA A 29 7.47 11.63 -11.73
CA ALA A 29 7.41 11.63 -13.18
C ALA A 29 6.23 12.50 -13.68
N GLU A 30 6.39 13.15 -14.84
CA GLU A 30 5.36 14.03 -15.42
C GLU A 30 4.00 13.35 -15.62
N ILE A 31 4.02 12.03 -15.83
CA ILE A 31 2.82 11.20 -16.00
C ILE A 31 2.10 10.88 -14.67
N GLY A 32 2.74 11.10 -13.52
CA GLY A 32 2.23 10.77 -12.19
C GLY A 32 0.86 11.41 -11.89
N PRO A 33 0.67 12.72 -12.09
CA PRO A 33 -0.62 13.38 -11.91
C PRO A 33 -1.75 12.77 -12.77
N TYR A 34 -1.45 12.42 -14.02
CA TYR A 34 -2.41 11.78 -14.92
C TYR A 34 -2.83 10.40 -14.40
N ILE A 35 -1.88 9.59 -13.94
CA ILE A 35 -2.17 8.28 -13.31
C ILE A 35 -3.09 8.47 -12.09
N MET A 36 -2.81 9.47 -11.25
CA MET A 36 -3.61 9.72 -10.04
C MET A 36 -5.02 10.21 -10.34
N GLN A 37 -5.22 11.00 -11.39
CA GLN A 37 -6.53 11.46 -11.84
C GLN A 37 -7.34 10.35 -12.51
N GLY A 38 -6.66 9.42 -13.18
CA GLY A 38 -7.29 8.30 -13.88
C GLY A 38 -7.71 7.13 -13.00
N LEU A 39 -7.45 7.17 -11.68
CA LEU A 39 -7.90 6.13 -10.74
C LEU A 39 -9.42 6.18 -10.55
N ASP A 40 -10.07 5.02 -10.52
CA ASP A 40 -11.52 4.89 -10.28
C ASP A 40 -11.91 5.38 -8.87
N GLN A 41 -12.38 6.62 -8.81
CA GLN A 41 -12.76 7.26 -7.55
C GLN A 41 -13.95 6.57 -6.86
N GLN A 42 -14.91 6.04 -7.63
CA GLN A 42 -16.07 5.35 -7.05
C GLN A 42 -15.66 4.08 -6.30
N ARG A 43 -14.65 3.36 -6.80
CA ARG A 43 -14.07 2.22 -6.08
C ARG A 43 -13.32 2.66 -4.83
N LEU A 44 -12.54 3.73 -4.92
CA LEU A 44 -11.80 4.26 -3.76
C LEU A 44 -12.73 4.68 -2.62
N ASP A 45 -13.85 5.32 -2.93
CA ASP A 45 -14.83 5.81 -1.94
C ASP A 45 -15.54 4.67 -1.18
N ARG A 46 -15.48 3.43 -1.69
CA ARG A 46 -16.05 2.25 -1.04
C ARG A 46 -15.10 1.59 -0.03
N VAL A 47 -13.85 2.02 0.05
CA VAL A 47 -12.86 1.40 0.94
C VAL A 47 -12.66 2.21 2.21
N LEU A 48 -12.77 1.54 3.36
CA LEU A 48 -12.41 2.13 4.64
C LEU A 48 -10.88 2.16 4.79
N THR A 49 -10.33 3.35 5.02
CA THR A 49 -8.90 3.55 5.31
C THR A 49 -8.70 3.84 6.79
N VAL A 50 -7.81 3.11 7.44
CA VAL A 50 -7.47 3.29 8.87
C VAL A 50 -5.97 3.46 9.03
N GLY A 51 -5.55 4.55 9.68
CA GLY A 51 -4.15 4.79 10.05
C GLY A 51 -3.84 4.28 11.45
N ILE A 52 -2.76 3.51 11.61
CA ILE A 52 -2.29 3.00 12.90
C ILE A 52 -0.90 3.60 13.16
N THR A 53 -0.75 4.33 14.27
CA THR A 53 0.50 4.99 14.66
C THR A 53 0.76 4.84 16.16
N GLY A 54 1.99 5.15 16.61
CA GLY A 54 2.43 4.97 17.99
C GLY A 54 3.94 4.67 18.08
N PRO A 55 4.54 4.76 19.28
CA PRO A 55 5.97 4.62 19.47
C PRO A 55 6.49 3.22 19.08
N PRO A 56 7.81 3.05 18.86
CA PRO A 56 8.43 1.74 18.70
C PRO A 56 8.08 0.83 19.90
N GLY A 57 7.76 -0.44 19.66
CA GLY A 57 7.40 -1.39 20.72
C GLY A 57 5.96 -1.30 21.25
N ALA A 58 5.14 -0.33 20.83
CA ALA A 58 3.75 -0.17 21.27
C ALA A 58 2.78 -1.30 20.81
N GLY A 59 3.27 -2.30 20.09
CA GLY A 59 2.45 -3.42 19.60
C GLY A 59 1.63 -3.13 18.34
N LYS A 60 1.94 -2.05 17.59
CA LYS A 60 1.24 -1.68 16.33
C LYS A 60 1.11 -2.85 15.35
N SER A 61 2.22 -3.53 15.05
CA SER A 61 2.25 -4.64 14.09
C SER A 61 1.45 -5.84 14.60
N THR A 62 1.44 -6.08 15.91
CA THR A 62 0.59 -7.11 16.55
C THR A 62 -0.89 -6.76 16.41
N LEU A 63 -1.27 -5.52 16.73
CA LEU A 63 -2.65 -5.04 16.57
C LEU A 63 -3.11 -5.14 15.11
N THR A 64 -2.27 -4.69 14.16
CA THR A 64 -2.56 -4.79 12.73
C THR A 64 -2.77 -6.24 12.31
N SER A 65 -1.90 -7.16 12.73
CA SER A 65 -2.04 -8.58 12.39
C SER A 65 -3.35 -9.18 12.92
N SER A 66 -3.70 -8.90 14.19
CA SER A 66 -4.95 -9.36 14.77
C SER A 66 -6.17 -8.74 14.10
N LEU A 67 -6.11 -7.45 13.73
CA LEU A 67 -7.19 -6.78 13.01
C LEU A 67 -7.41 -7.40 11.62
N VAL A 68 -6.32 -7.65 10.88
CA VAL A 68 -6.38 -8.35 9.59
C VAL A 68 -7.06 -9.70 9.75
N GLN A 69 -6.64 -10.50 10.74
CA GLN A 69 -7.25 -11.81 11.01
C GLN A 69 -8.77 -11.70 11.24
N GLN A 70 -9.23 -10.76 12.06
CA GLN A 70 -10.65 -10.58 12.35
C GLN A 70 -11.46 -10.09 11.14
N LEU A 71 -10.87 -9.27 10.28
CA LEU A 71 -11.50 -8.84 9.02
C LEU A 71 -11.58 -9.99 8.01
N ARG A 72 -10.54 -10.82 7.93
CA ARG A 72 -10.51 -12.00 7.06
C ARG A 72 -11.50 -13.08 7.49
N LEU A 73 -11.73 -13.27 8.79
CA LEU A 73 -12.82 -14.12 9.30
C LEU A 73 -14.22 -13.66 8.86
N ARG A 74 -14.36 -12.40 8.43
CA ARG A 74 -15.60 -11.83 7.89
C ARG A 74 -15.56 -11.71 6.36
N GLU A 75 -14.60 -12.38 5.71
CA GLU A 75 -14.39 -12.37 4.26
C GLU A 75 -14.10 -10.97 3.67
N ILE A 76 -13.71 -10.01 4.51
CA ILE A 76 -13.38 -8.65 4.07
C ILE A 76 -11.95 -8.65 3.55
N ARG A 77 -11.73 -8.22 2.30
CA ARG A 77 -10.38 -8.07 1.72
C ARG A 77 -9.61 -6.94 2.43
N VAL A 78 -8.31 -7.16 2.68
CA VAL A 78 -7.48 -6.20 3.43
C VAL A 78 -6.23 -5.83 2.66
N GLY A 79 -5.98 -4.53 2.51
CA GLY A 79 -4.70 -3.98 2.08
C GLY A 79 -3.95 -3.39 3.27
N VAL A 80 -2.67 -3.73 3.43
CA VAL A 80 -1.80 -3.18 4.46
C VAL A 80 -0.61 -2.46 3.82
N ILE A 81 -0.39 -1.22 4.24
CA ILE A 81 0.79 -0.44 3.92
C ILE A 81 1.55 -0.19 5.21
N ALA A 82 2.65 -0.92 5.38
CA ALA A 82 3.59 -0.68 6.45
C ALA A 82 4.53 0.45 6.03
N VAL A 83 4.54 1.54 6.78
CA VAL A 83 5.46 2.67 6.56
C VAL A 83 6.49 2.67 7.67
N ASP A 84 7.73 2.32 7.33
CA ASP A 84 8.83 2.25 8.29
C ASP A 84 9.84 3.38 8.07
N PRO A 85 10.48 3.88 9.14
CA PRO A 85 11.65 4.75 9.00
C PRO A 85 12.72 4.06 8.13
N SER A 86 13.32 4.80 7.20
CA SER A 86 14.37 4.27 6.33
C SER A 86 15.54 3.75 7.16
N SER A 87 16.04 2.55 6.84
CA SER A 87 17.29 2.06 7.40
C SER A 87 18.45 2.98 6.94
N PRO A 88 19.26 3.53 7.86
CA PRO A 88 20.40 4.39 7.51
C PRO A 88 21.50 3.64 6.73
N LEU A 89 21.47 2.30 6.72
CA LEU A 89 22.48 1.46 6.05
C LEU A 89 22.08 1.02 4.63
N THR A 90 20.78 0.82 4.36
CA THR A 90 20.31 0.22 3.10
C THR A 90 19.33 1.10 2.32
N HIS A 91 18.96 2.28 2.84
CA HIS A 91 17.96 3.21 2.28
C HIS A 91 16.53 2.62 2.08
N GLY A 92 16.32 1.33 2.38
CA GLY A 92 15.03 0.63 2.29
C GLY A 92 14.22 0.63 3.60
N ALA A 93 12.99 0.11 3.53
CA ALA A 93 12.13 -0.12 4.70
C ALA A 93 12.68 -1.30 5.52
N LEU A 94 12.66 -1.20 6.86
CA LEU A 94 12.95 -2.36 7.70
C LEU A 94 11.87 -3.42 7.48
N LEU A 95 12.25 -4.57 6.92
CA LEU A 95 11.37 -5.73 6.65
C LEU A 95 10.64 -6.31 7.88
N GLY A 96 10.86 -5.76 9.08
CA GLY A 96 10.38 -6.27 10.36
C GLY A 96 8.86 -6.36 10.46
N ASP A 97 8.13 -5.38 9.94
CA ASP A 97 6.67 -5.40 9.95
C ASP A 97 6.09 -6.45 9.00
N ARG A 98 6.72 -6.65 7.84
CA ARG A 98 6.35 -7.70 6.88
C ARG A 98 6.54 -9.09 7.47
N ILE A 99 7.67 -9.35 8.15
CA ILE A 99 7.96 -10.66 8.75
C ILE A 99 6.90 -11.03 9.80
N ARG A 100 6.45 -10.06 10.60
CA ARG A 100 5.41 -10.27 11.62
C ARG A 100 4.00 -10.47 11.05
N MET A 101 3.78 -10.15 9.77
CA MET A 101 2.52 -10.35 9.06
C MET A 101 2.56 -11.52 8.06
N MET A 102 3.62 -12.34 8.10
CA MET A 102 3.78 -13.55 7.25
C MET A 102 2.66 -14.56 7.40
N GLU A 103 1.98 -14.59 8.56
CA GLU A 103 0.83 -15.48 8.80
C GLU A 103 -0.32 -15.24 7.81
N HIS A 104 -0.44 -14.02 7.28
CA HIS A 104 -1.41 -13.65 6.25
C HIS A 104 -0.83 -13.67 4.83
N ALA A 105 0.46 -13.99 4.65
CA ALA A 105 1.13 -13.88 3.34
C ALA A 105 0.63 -14.89 2.30
N LEU A 106 -0.04 -15.96 2.75
CA LEU A 106 -0.68 -16.96 1.88
C LEU A 106 -2.15 -16.64 1.60
N ASP A 107 -2.75 -15.69 2.32
CA ASP A 107 -4.12 -15.25 2.06
C ASP A 107 -4.13 -14.33 0.83
N ARG A 108 -4.81 -14.78 -0.24
CA ARG A 108 -4.87 -14.06 -1.51
C ARG A 108 -5.64 -12.74 -1.44
N ASP A 109 -6.47 -12.59 -0.40
CA ASP A 109 -7.22 -11.37 -0.11
C ASP A 109 -6.50 -10.48 0.91
N VAL A 110 -5.24 -10.78 1.24
CA VAL A 110 -4.40 -9.88 2.04
C VAL A 110 -3.22 -9.41 1.19
N VAL A 111 -3.19 -8.11 0.89
CA VAL A 111 -2.11 -7.49 0.13
C VAL A 111 -1.26 -6.63 1.06
N VAL A 112 0.02 -6.98 1.24
CA VAL A 112 0.94 -6.23 2.12
C VAL A 112 2.07 -5.58 1.32
N ARG A 113 2.22 -4.26 1.46
CA ARG A 113 3.37 -3.50 0.96
C ARG A 113 4.10 -2.79 2.09
N SER A 114 5.41 -2.67 1.91
CA SER A 114 6.29 -1.97 2.84
C SER A 114 6.86 -0.77 2.10
N MET A 115 6.80 0.41 2.72
CA MET A 115 7.28 1.67 2.18
C MET A 115 8.30 2.28 3.14
N ALA A 116 9.33 2.90 2.58
CA ALA A 116 10.31 3.65 3.35
C ALA A 116 9.94 5.13 3.38
N THR A 117 10.12 5.80 4.52
CA THR A 117 9.86 7.24 4.68
C THR A 117 10.82 8.15 3.88
N ARG A 118 11.94 7.61 3.39
CA ARG A 118 13.00 8.29 2.60
C ARG A 118 13.42 9.64 3.20
N GLY A 119 13.59 9.68 4.53
CA GLY A 119 14.11 10.86 5.24
C GLY A 119 13.17 12.06 5.34
N ARG A 120 11.87 11.92 5.00
CA ARG A 120 10.90 13.01 5.22
C ARG A 120 10.47 13.06 6.70
N LEU A 121 10.51 14.27 7.27
CA LEU A 121 10.30 14.63 8.69
C LEU A 121 8.88 14.38 9.27
N GLY A 122 8.04 13.54 8.66
CA GLY A 122 6.65 13.31 9.09
C GLY A 122 6.22 11.84 9.20
N GLY A 123 7.11 10.88 8.96
CA GLY A 123 6.76 9.46 9.02
C GLY A 123 5.87 8.95 7.87
N LEU A 124 5.43 9.82 6.96
CA LEU A 124 4.74 9.50 5.71
C LEU A 124 5.47 10.18 4.55
N CYS A 125 5.79 9.45 3.48
CA CYS A 125 6.31 10.05 2.25
C CYS A 125 5.16 10.70 1.46
N ALA A 126 5.46 11.69 0.61
CA ALA A 126 4.44 12.33 -0.25
C ALA A 126 3.70 11.31 -1.14
N ALA A 127 4.38 10.21 -1.48
CA ALA A 127 3.82 9.11 -2.24
C ALA A 127 2.95 8.15 -1.40
N ALA A 128 2.95 8.21 -0.06
CA ALA A 128 2.20 7.26 0.76
C ALA A 128 0.69 7.30 0.46
N GLY A 129 0.12 8.49 0.31
CA GLY A 129 -1.29 8.65 -0.08
C GLY A 129 -1.58 8.18 -1.51
N ALA A 130 -0.64 8.38 -2.43
CA ALA A 130 -0.78 7.91 -3.81
C ALA A 130 -0.68 6.38 -3.90
N THR A 131 0.32 5.80 -3.26
CA THR A 131 0.51 4.35 -3.14
C THR A 131 -0.70 3.71 -2.46
N MET A 132 -1.22 4.33 -1.40
CA MET A 132 -2.47 3.91 -0.78
C MET A 132 -3.61 3.84 -1.79
N ARG A 133 -3.89 4.92 -2.52
CA ARG A 133 -4.98 4.91 -3.52
C ARG A 133 -4.76 3.86 -4.61
N ILE A 134 -3.55 3.73 -5.13
CA ILE A 134 -3.23 2.71 -6.16
C ILE A 134 -3.43 1.29 -5.59
N MET A 135 -3.03 1.03 -4.35
CA MET A 135 -3.21 -0.28 -3.71
C MET A 135 -4.65 -0.57 -3.30
N LEU A 136 -5.40 0.44 -2.87
CA LEU A 136 -6.81 0.29 -2.49
C LEU A 136 -7.64 -0.20 -3.68
N LEU A 137 -7.26 0.12 -4.93
CA LEU A 137 -7.91 -0.46 -6.11
C LEU A 137 -7.73 -1.98 -6.23
N GLN A 138 -6.64 -2.55 -5.72
CA GLN A 138 -6.48 -4.02 -5.63
C GLN A 138 -7.38 -4.61 -4.52
N ALA A 139 -7.59 -3.87 -3.44
CA ALA A 139 -8.44 -4.26 -2.32
C ALA A 139 -9.95 -4.07 -2.60
N ALA A 140 -10.31 -3.09 -3.44
CA ALA A 140 -11.70 -2.69 -3.74
C ALA A 140 -12.40 -3.57 -4.78
N GLY A 141 -11.72 -4.59 -5.32
CA GLY A 141 -12.33 -5.58 -6.19
C GLY A 141 -11.41 -6.01 -7.32
N LEU A 142 -10.94 -7.25 -7.21
CA LEU A 142 -10.55 -8.14 -8.32
C LEU A 142 -10.32 -9.56 -7.79
N PHE A 143 -11.21 -10.47 -8.22
CA PHE A 143 -11.33 -11.90 -7.88
C PHE A 143 -11.55 -12.22 -6.42
#